data_AF-A0A530A364-F1
#
_entry.id   AF-A0A530A364-F1
#
_cell.length_a   1.000
_cell.length_b   1.000
_cell.length_c   1.000
_cell.angle_alpha   90.00
_cell.angle_beta   90.00
_cell.angle_gamma   90.00
#
_symmetry.space_group_name_H-M   'P 1'
#
loop_
_entity.id
_entity.type
_entity.pdbx_description
1 polymer ?
#
loop_
_entity_poly.entity_id
_entity_poly.type
_entity_poly.pdbx_seq_one_letter_code
_entity_poly.pdbx_strand_id
1 'polypeptide(L)' 'MEWRDEGIVLGTRRHGETSAILEVMTRTHGRHLGLVRG' A
#
# COMPACT_ATOMS: atom_id res chain seq x y z
N MET A 1 -4.95 3.16 15.13
CA MET A 1 -3.98 4.23 14.83
C MET A 1 -4.22 4.61 13.38
N GLU A 2 -4.74 5.82 13.14
CA GLU A 2 -4.97 6.34 11.79
C GLU A 2 -3.86 7.34 11.49
N TRP A 3 -3.27 7.24 10.31
CA TRP A 3 -2.24 8.16 9.84
C TRP A 3 -2.44 8.44 8.36
N ARG A 4 -1.90 9.58 7.92
CA ARG A 4 -1.90 10.01 6.53
C ARG A 4 -0.49 10.46 6.18
N ASP A 5 0.01 9.99 5.06
CA ASP A 5 1.34 10.34 4.55
C ASP A 5 1.31 10.27 3.01
N GLU A 6 2.33 10.84 2.37
CA GLU A 6 2.61 10.65 0.96
C GLU A 6 3.59 9.49 0.79
N GLY A 7 3.42 8.72 -0.28
CA GLY A 7 4.24 7.54 -0.51
C GLY A 7 4.41 7.18 -1.98
N ILE A 8 5.45 6.40 -2.24
CA ILE A 8 5.77 5.85 -3.55
C ILE A 8 5.37 4.37 -3.55
N VAL A 9 4.66 3.94 -4.59
CA VAL A 9 4.37 2.52 -4.80
C VAL A 9 5.64 1.82 -5.28
N LEU A 10 6.08 0.82 -4.52
CA LEU A 10 7.25 0.00 -4.86
C LEU A 10 6.87 -1.25 -5.64
N GLY A 11 5.68 -1.79 -5.37
CA GLY A 11 5.22 -3.03 -5.97
C GLY A 11 3.74 -3.26 -5.77
N THR A 12 3.18 -4.07 -6.67
CA THR A 12 1.76 -4.46 -6.63
C THR A 12 1.65 -5.96 -6.80
N ARG A 13 0.78 -6.61 -6.03
CA ARG A 13 0.44 -8.02 -6.21
C ARG A 13 -1.07 -8.18 -6.26
N ARG A 14 -1.59 -8.84 -7.31
CA ARG A 14 -3.01 -9.15 -7.42
C ARG A 14 -3.49 -9.98 -6.23
N HIS A 15 -4.65 -9.63 -5.69
CA HIS A 15 -5.32 -10.32 -4.60
C HIS A 15 -6.79 -10.56 -4.94
N GLY A 16 -7.11 -11.76 -5.42
CA GLY A 16 -8.45 -12.07 -5.92
C GLY A 16 -8.77 -11.36 -7.24
N GLU A 17 -10.05 -11.22 -7.53
CA GLU A 17 -10.49 -10.68 -8.82
C GLU A 17 -10.42 -9.16 -8.88
N THR A 18 -10.77 -8.47 -7.79
CA THR A 18 -10.95 -7.02 -7.75
C THR A 18 -9.98 -6.29 -6.81
N SER A 19 -9.13 -7.01 -6.07
CA SER A 19 -8.25 -6.38 -5.06
C SER A 19 -6.77 -6.57 -5.38
N ALA A 20 -5.93 -5.74 -4.75
CA ALA A 20 -4.49 -5.80 -4.86
C ALA A 20 -3.83 -5.50 -3.51
N ILE A 21 -2.65 -6.08 -3.27
CA ILE A 21 -1.77 -5.70 -2.18
C ILE A 21 -0.73 -4.73 -2.75
N LEU A 22 -0.65 -3.54 -2.18
CA LEU A 22 0.35 -2.52 -2.49
C LEU A 22 1.49 -2.59 -1.48
N GLU A 23 2.72 -2.51 -1.99
CA GLU A 23 3.91 -2.17 -1.22
C GLU A 23 4.23 -0.69 -1.40
N VAL A 24 4.28 0.06 -0.29
CA VAL A 24 4.45 1.51 -0.30
C VAL A 24 5.59 1.92 0.62
N MET A 25 6.45 2.84 0.15
CA MET A 25 7.41 3.56 0.99
C MET A 25 6.86 4.95 1.30
N THR A 26 6.78 5.27 2.59
CA THR A 26 6.39 6.60 3.08
C THR A 26 7.55 7.25 3.81
N ARG A 27 7.58 8.58 3.88
CA ARG A 27 8.70 9.31 4.49
C ARG A 27 8.78 9.07 5.99
N THR A 28 7.64 9.10 6.68
CA THR A 28 7.63 9.12 8.16
C THR A 28 7.36 7.75 8.79
N HIS A 29 6.75 6.82 8.04
CA HIS A 29 6.44 5.50 8.57
C HIS A 29 7.31 4.39 7.94
N GLY A 30 7.96 4.66 6.79
CA GLY A 30 8.76 3.67 6.07
C GLY A 30 7.89 2.73 5.24
N ARG A 31 8.30 1.45 5.15
CA ARG A 31 7.73 0.46 4.22
C ARG A 31 6.51 -0.26 4.78
N HIS A 32 5.43 -0.28 3.99
CA HIS A 32 4.14 -0.88 4.39
C HIS A 32 3.53 -1.71 3.29
N LEU A 33 2.73 -2.71 3.69
CA LEU A 33 1.86 -3.49 2.83
C LEU A 33 0.40 -3.18 3.15
N GLY A 34 -0.39 -2.84 2.13
CA GLY A 34 -1.81 -2.48 2.29
C GLY A 34 -2.69 -3.18 1.27
N LEU A 35 -3.90 -3.60 1.68
CA LEU A 35 -4.92 -4.10 0.78
C LEU A 35 -5.71 -2.94 0.18
N VAL A 36 -5.72 -2.86 -1.15
CA VAL A 36 -6.60 -1.97 -1.92
C VAL A 36 -7.69 -2.82 -2.54
N ARG A 37 -8.94 -2.42 -2.32
CA ARG A 37 -10.13 -3.02 -2.93
C ARG A 37 -10.57 -2.13 -4.09
N GLY A 38 -10.83 -2.73 -5.24
CA GLY A 38 -11.49 -2.08 -6.38
C GLY A 38 -12.98 -1.89 -6.17
#